data_AF-A0A537D2N8-F1
#
_entry.id   AF-A0A537D2N8-F1
#
_cell.length_a   1.000
_cell.length_b   1.000
_cell.length_c   1.000
_cell.angle_alpha   90.00
_cell.angle_beta   90.00
_cell.angle_gamma   90.00
#
_symmetry.space_group_name_H-M   'P 1'
#
loop_
_entity.id
_entity.type
_entity.pdbx_description
1 polymer ?
#
loop_
_entity_poly.entity_id
_entity_poly.type
_entity_poly.pdbx_seq_one_letter_code
_entity_poly.pdbx_strand_id
1 'polypeptide(L)' 'MKVIGKARRRVDGRAKVTGQTRFADDIVLPRMLHMKLLRSPHAHAMIKSIDFSKAVSLSGVHLVLTGKDFPVTFG' A
#
# COMPACT_ATOMS: atom_id res chain seq x y z
N MET A 1 24.56 -11.57 32.92
CA MET A 1 24.11 -10.21 32.49
C MET A 1 25.17 -9.53 31.61
N LYS A 2 25.46 -10.06 30.40
CA LYS A 2 26.67 -9.65 29.62
C LYS A 2 26.44 -8.54 28.58
N VAL A 3 25.17 -8.23 28.27
CA VAL A 3 24.76 -7.36 27.14
C VAL A 3 23.96 -6.11 27.54
N ILE A 4 23.32 -6.10 28.70
CA ILE A 4 22.51 -4.96 29.18
C ILE A 4 23.44 -3.81 29.58
N GLY A 5 23.08 -2.57 29.22
CA GLY A 5 23.79 -1.34 29.60
C GLY A 5 25.05 -1.02 28.79
N LYS A 6 25.33 -1.73 27.69
CA LYS A 6 26.53 -1.52 26.86
C LYS A 6 26.18 -0.99 25.47
N ALA A 7 26.92 0.01 25.01
CA ALA A 7 26.82 0.49 23.63
C ALA A 7 27.19 -0.63 22.64
N ARG A 8 26.35 -0.81 21.62
CA ARG A 8 26.51 -1.81 20.56
C ARG A 8 26.05 -1.25 19.23
N ARG A 9 26.66 -1.73 18.14
CA ARG A 9 26.15 -1.46 16.79
C ARG A 9 24.80 -2.16 16.61
N ARG A 10 23.88 -1.51 15.91
CA ARG A 10 22.58 -2.10 15.57
C ARG A 10 22.77 -3.24 14.58
N VAL A 11 22.08 -4.36 14.80
CA VAL A 11 22.18 -5.58 13.98
C VAL A 11 21.79 -5.34 12.52
N ASP A 12 20.84 -4.45 12.30
CA ASP A 12 20.29 -4.04 10.99
C ASP A 12 20.99 -2.81 10.40
N GLY A 13 21.89 -2.17 11.16
CA GLY A 13 22.43 -0.85 10.81
C GLY A 13 23.19 -0.84 9.48
N ARG A 14 24.07 -1.83 9.24
CA ARG A 14 24.88 -1.90 8.02
C ARG A 14 24.01 -2.05 6.77
N ALA A 15 23.02 -2.95 6.79
CA ALA A 15 22.17 -3.20 5.64
C ALA A 15 21.34 -1.96 5.26
N LYS A 16 20.86 -1.21 6.27
CA LYS A 16 20.12 0.04 6.06
C LYS A 16 20.95 1.14 5.42
N VAL A 17 22.20 1.35 5.89
CA VAL A 17 23.06 2.43 5.36
C VAL A 17 23.73 2.08 4.03
N THR A 18 23.63 0.84 3.57
CA THR A 18 24.20 0.37 2.29
C THR A 18 23.15 0.08 1.22
N GLY A 19 21.86 0.33 1.50
CA GLY A 19 20.76 0.03 0.56
C GLY A 19 20.48 -1.47 0.38
N GLN A 20 20.99 -2.32 1.27
CA GLN A 20 20.78 -3.78 1.20
C GLN A 20 19.48 -4.21 1.88
N THR A 21 18.94 -3.39 2.80
CA THR A 21 17.63 -3.66 3.39
C THR A 21 16.55 -3.41 2.34
N ARG A 22 15.74 -4.44 2.06
CA ARG A 22 14.58 -4.34 1.18
C ARG A 22 13.32 -4.04 1.99
N PHE A 23 12.59 -3.02 1.59
CA PHE A 23 11.27 -2.65 2.10
C PHE A 23 10.18 -3.10 1.13
N ALA A 24 8.92 -2.92 1.51
CA ALA A 24 7.78 -3.38 0.71
C ALA A 24 7.80 -2.85 -0.75
N ASP A 25 8.24 -1.61 -0.94
CA ASP A 25 8.30 -0.96 -2.26
C ASP A 25 9.52 -1.41 -3.10
N ASP A 26 10.51 -2.06 -2.48
CA ASP A 26 11.67 -2.65 -3.17
C ASP A 26 11.37 -4.08 -3.69
N ILE A 27 10.15 -4.56 -3.49
CA ILE A 27 9.72 -5.90 -3.90
C ILE A 27 9.07 -5.81 -5.28
N VAL A 28 9.63 -6.56 -6.23
CA VAL A 28 9.05 -6.76 -7.56
C VAL A 28 8.75 -8.24 -7.73
N LEU A 29 7.49 -8.56 -8.05
CA LEU A 29 7.03 -9.92 -8.32
C LEU A 29 6.61 -10.07 -9.79
N PRO A 30 6.76 -11.26 -10.39
CA PRO A 30 6.25 -11.51 -11.73
C PRO A 30 4.75 -11.20 -11.82
N ARG A 31 4.35 -10.40 -12.82
CA ARG A 31 2.96 -9.98 -13.07
C ARG A 31 2.32 -9.16 -11.93
N MET A 32 3.13 -8.47 -11.13
CA MET A 32 2.63 -7.57 -10.09
C MET A 32 1.72 -6.49 -10.70
N LEU A 33 0.52 -6.35 -10.14
CA LEU A 33 -0.37 -5.23 -10.43
C LEU A 33 -0.10 -4.06 -9.47
N HIS A 34 -0.38 -2.86 -9.95
CA HIS A 34 -0.34 -1.65 -9.13
C HIS A 34 -1.76 -1.18 -8.84
N MET A 35 -1.97 -0.59 -7.65
CA MET A 35 -3.24 0.02 -7.29
C MET A 35 -3.08 1.52 -7.04
N LYS A 36 -4.18 2.26 -7.24
CA LYS A 36 -4.29 3.66 -6.85
C LYS A 36 -5.62 3.88 -6.16
N LEU A 37 -5.61 4.61 -5.04
CA LEU A 37 -6.82 4.94 -4.30
C LEU A 37 -7.37 6.29 -4.77
N LEU A 38 -8.66 6.32 -5.11
CA LEU A 38 -9.43 7.54 -5.24
C LEU A 38 -9.95 7.94 -3.84
N ARG A 39 -9.65 9.16 -3.39
CA ARG A 39 -10.04 9.66 -2.07
C ARG A 39 -11.13 10.71 -2.17
N SER A 40 -11.93 10.84 -1.12
CA SER A 40 -12.93 11.89 -1.02
C SER A 40 -12.27 13.28 -1.08
N PRO A 41 -12.77 14.21 -1.92
CA PRO A 41 -12.38 15.61 -1.87
C PRO A 41 -13.11 16.39 -0.76
N HIS A 42 -14.08 15.77 -0.10
CA HIS A 42 -14.88 16.36 0.97
C HIS A 42 -14.56 15.73 2.32
N ALA A 43 -14.52 16.55 3.38
CA ALA A 43 -14.31 16.05 4.74
C ALA A 43 -15.47 15.17 5.24
N HIS A 44 -16.71 15.48 4.84
CA HIS A 44 -17.90 14.70 5.14
C HIS A 44 -18.91 14.82 3.99
N ALA A 45 -19.36 13.69 3.44
CA ALA A 45 -20.32 13.65 2.34
C ALA A 45 -20.99 12.27 2.25
N MET A 46 -22.18 12.24 1.63
CA MET A 46 -22.84 11.00 1.22
C MET A 46 -22.45 10.67 -0.23
N ILE A 47 -21.98 9.45 -0.47
CA ILE A 47 -21.70 8.95 -1.82
C ILE A 47 -23.03 8.57 -2.48
N LYS A 48 -23.51 9.41 -3.41
CA LYS A 48 -24.75 9.15 -4.15
C LYS A 48 -24.56 8.10 -5.23
N SER A 49 -23.46 8.17 -5.96
CA SER A 49 -23.13 7.23 -7.04
C SER A 49 -21.62 7.25 -7.32
N ILE A 50 -21.14 6.17 -7.92
CA ILE A 50 -19.78 6.05 -8.48
C ILE A 50 -19.94 5.42 -9.86
N ASP A 51 -19.55 6.15 -10.91
CA ASP A 51 -19.44 5.60 -12.26
C ASP A 51 -17.97 5.44 -12.62
N PHE A 52 -17.56 4.20 -12.88
CA PHE A 52 -16.20 3.83 -13.24
C PHE A 52 -16.12 3.15 -14.62
N SER A 53 -17.17 3.27 -15.44
CA SER A 53 -17.23 2.69 -16.80
C SER A 53 -16.02 3.09 -17.65
N LYS A 54 -15.65 4.38 -17.64
CA LYS A 54 -14.48 4.90 -18.34
C LYS A 54 -13.17 4.31 -17.84
N ALA A 55 -13.05 4.02 -16.54
CA ALA A 55 -11.83 3.46 -15.98
C ALA A 55 -11.66 2.00 -16.43
N VAL A 56 -12.74 1.21 -16.37
CA VAL A 56 -12.74 -0.20 -16.78
C VAL A 56 -12.52 -0.38 -18.28
N SER A 57 -12.89 0.60 -19.10
CA SER A 57 -12.64 0.55 -20.55
C SER A 57 -11.19 0.85 -20.95
N LEU A 58 -10.33 1.29 -20.03
CA LEU A 58 -8.93 1.57 -20.35
C LEU A 58 -8.10 0.29 -20.39
N SER A 59 -7.31 0.12 -21.45
CA SER A 59 -6.33 -0.96 -21.53
C SER A 59 -5.34 -0.88 -20.36
N GLY A 60 -5.08 -2.02 -19.71
CA GLY A 60 -4.22 -2.12 -18.53
C GLY A 60 -4.93 -1.93 -17.19
N VAL A 61 -6.19 -1.51 -17.17
CA VAL A 61 -7.01 -1.56 -15.97
C VAL A 61 -7.57 -2.96 -15.80
N HIS A 62 -7.07 -3.68 -14.80
CA HIS A 62 -7.51 -5.04 -14.52
C HIS A 62 -8.76 -5.10 -13.63
N LEU A 63 -8.96 -4.10 -12.77
CA LEU A 63 -10.01 -4.12 -11.75
C LEU A 63 -10.29 -2.71 -11.21
N VAL A 64 -11.56 -2.45 -10.88
CA VAL A 64 -11.99 -1.32 -10.04
C VAL A 64 -12.83 -1.88 -8.90
N LEU A 65 -12.51 -1.49 -7.66
CA LEU A 65 -13.22 -1.92 -6.46
C LEU A 65 -13.83 -0.71 -5.75
N THR A 66 -14.99 -0.92 -5.16
CA THR A 66 -15.74 0.05 -4.37
C THR A 66 -16.09 -0.53 -3.00
N GLY A 67 -16.65 0.28 -2.11
CA GLY A 67 -17.15 -0.21 -0.82
C GLY A 67 -18.19 -1.34 -0.93
N LYS A 68 -18.88 -1.47 -2.07
CA LYS A 68 -19.87 -2.54 -2.30
C LYS A 68 -19.24 -3.93 -2.45
N ASP A 69 -17.96 -3.99 -2.82
CA ASP A 69 -17.23 -5.23 -3.07
C ASP A 69 -16.68 -5.86 -1.78
N PHE A 70 -16.81 -5.17 -0.64
CA PHE A 70 -16.29 -5.60 0.66
C PHE A 70 -17.45 -5.87 1.64
N PRO A 71 -17.66 -7.12 2.07
CA PRO A 71 -18.73 -7.48 3.01
C PRO A 71 -18.47 -7.01 4.45
N VAL A 72 -17.20 -6.78 4.78
CA VAL A 72 -16.77 -6.26 6.08
C VAL A 72 -16.28 -4.84 5.88
N THR A 73 -17.03 -3.88 6.41
CA THR A 73 -16.63 -2.47 6.40
C THR A 73 -15.61 -2.21 7.49
N PHE A 74 -14.59 -1.40 7.18
CA PHE A 74 -13.63 -0.91 8.17
C PHE A 74 -14.19 0.36 8.82
N GLY A 75 -14.31 0.34 10.15
CA GLY A 75 -14.88 1.40 10.97
C GLY A 75 -15.43 0.86 12.27
#